data_AF-A0A1A9R4U4-F1
#
_entry.id   AF-A0A1A9R4U4-F1
#
_cell.length_a   1.000
_cell.length_b   1.000
_cell.length_c   1.000
_cell.angle_alpha   90.00
_cell.angle_beta   90.00
_cell.angle_gamma   90.00
#
_symmetry.space_group_name_H-M   'P 1'
#
loop_
_entity.id
_entity.type
_entity.pdbx_description
1 polymer ?
#
loop_
_entity_poly.entity_id
_entity_poly.type
_entity_poly.pdbx_seq_one_letter_code
_entity_poly.pdbx_strand_id
1 'polypeptide(L)' 'MADLAMVFHWEPSAMDGMELEELMQWRERARKRHEGSKPNGKRSK' A
#
# COMPACT_ATOMS: atom_id res chain seq x y z
N MET A 1 -3.29 -3.02 8.21
CA MET A 1 -4.45 -2.32 7.61
C MET A 1 -4.12 -0.86 7.28
N ALA A 2 -3.34 -0.15 8.10
CA ALA A 2 -2.94 1.23 7.83
C ALA A 2 -2.18 1.44 6.50
N ASP A 3 -1.38 0.46 6.06
CA ASP A 3 -0.60 0.56 4.82
C ASP A 3 -1.48 0.71 3.58
N LEU A 4 -2.66 0.08 3.59
CA LEU A 4 -3.63 0.17 2.48
C LEU A 4 -4.31 1.54 2.46
N ALA A 5 -4.75 2.02 3.63
CA ALA A 5 -5.33 3.36 3.76
C ALA A 5 -4.34 4.45 3.31
N MET A 6 -3.06 4.32 3.66
CA MET A 6 -2.05 5.31 3.29
C MET A 6 -1.64 5.25 1.82
N VAL A 7 -1.53 4.06 1.23
CA VAL A 7 -1.08 3.90 -0.17
C VAL A 7 -2.20 4.18 -1.17
N PHE A 8 -3.45 3.87 -0.83
CA PHE A 8 -4.59 3.96 -1.74
C PHE A 8 -5.65 4.99 -1.32
N HIS A 9 -5.49 5.64 -0.16
CA HIS A 9 -6.48 6.59 0.39
C HIS A 9 -7.88 5.98 0.54
N TRP A 10 -7.96 4.66 0.76
CA TRP A 10 -9.22 3.94 0.87
C TRP A 10 -9.92 4.22 2.20
N GLU A 11 -11.25 4.40 2.11
CA GLU A 11 -12.11 4.53 3.29
C GLU A 11 -12.29 3.17 3.99
N PRO A 12 -12.53 3.15 5.31
CA PRO A 12 -12.73 1.92 6.08
C PRO A 12 -13.82 1.00 5.51
N SER A 13 -14.89 1.57 4.96
CA SER A 13 -15.98 0.82 4.33
C SER A 13 -15.55 0.04 3.08
N ALA A 14 -14.51 0.50 2.37
CA ALA A 14 -13.97 -0.25 1.24
C ALA A 14 -13.26 -1.53 1.71
N MET A 15 -12.65 -1.52 2.91
CA MET A 15 -12.02 -2.70 3.50
C MET A 15 -13.03 -3.69 4.08
N ASP A 16 -14.19 -3.20 4.52
CA ASP A 16 -15.25 -4.02 5.11
C ASP A 16 -16.00 -4.88 4.06
N GLY A 17 -16.05 -4.39 2.81
CA GLY A 17 -16.68 -5.10 1.70
C GLY A 17 -15.79 -6.09 0.94
N MET A 18 -14.50 -6.18 1.27
CA MET A 18 -13.53 -7.07 0.61
C MET A 18 -13.24 -8.31 1.46
N GLU A 19 -13.02 -9.45 0.81
CA GLU A 19 -12.56 -10.65 1.52
C GLU A 19 -11.14 -10.47 2.07
N LEU A 20 -10.86 -11.21 3.14
CA LEU A 20 -9.56 -11.19 3.81
C LEU A 20 -8.41 -11.58 2.87
N GLU A 21 -8.66 -12.49 1.93
CA GLU A 21 -7.68 -12.91 0.92
C GLU A 21 -7.31 -11.76 -0.03
N GLU A 22 -8.29 -10.98 -0.50
CA GLU A 22 -8.05 -9.79 -1.31
C GLU A 22 -7.28 -8.72 -0.52
N LEU A 23 -7.65 -8.49 0.74
CA LEU A 23 -6.93 -7.55 1.62
C LEU A 23 -5.45 -7.96 1.80
N MET A 24 -5.17 -9.26 1.90
CA MET A 24 -3.80 -9.78 1.99
C MET A 24 -3.01 -9.55 0.70
N GLN A 25 -3.62 -9.79 -0.48
CA GLN A 25 -2.97 -9.50 -1.76
C GLN A 25 -2.69 -8.01 -1.95
N TRP A 26 -3.64 -7.15 -1.58
CA TRP A 26 -3.47 -5.71 -1.65
C TRP A 26 -2.37 -5.23 -0.69
N ARG A 27 -2.28 -5.78 0.54
CA ARG A 27 -1.20 -5.43 1.49
C ARG A 27 0.17 -5.71 0.89
N GLU A 28 0.34 -6.85 0.23
CA GLU A 28 1.63 -7.20 -0.37
C GLU A 28 1.99 -6.28 -1.54
N ARG A 29 1.01 -5.86 -2.34
CA ARG A 29 1.20 -4.84 -3.38
C ARG A 29 1.55 -3.46 -2.81
N ALA A 30 0.86 -3.03 -1.76
CA ALA A 30 1.12 -1.77 -1.07
C ALA A 30 2.53 -1.75 -0.47
N ARG A 31 2.94 -2.85 0.16
CA ARG A 31 4.29 -3.05 0.71
C ARG A 31 5.36 -2.89 -0.37
N LYS A 32 5.23 -3.62 -1.49
CA LYS A 32 6.17 -3.53 -2.63
C LYS A 32 6.25 -2.11 -3.20
N ARG A 33 5.13 -1.39 -3.27
CA ARG A 33 5.10 0.00 -3.73
C ARG A 33 5.72 0.96 -2.72
N HIS A 34 5.48 0.79 -1.42
CA HIS A 34 6.07 1.62 -0.38
C HIS A 34 7.59 1.42 -0.26
N GLU A 35 8.07 0.18 -0.41
CA GLU A 35 9.50 -0.15 -0.51
C GLU A 35 10.14 0.43 -1.79
N GLY A 36 9.47 0.28 -2.94
CA GLY A 36 9.97 0.80 -4.22
C GLY A 36 9.83 2.32 -4.38
N SER A 37 8.95 2.95 -3.61
CA SER A 37 8.69 4.40 -3.67
C SER A 37 9.57 5.21 -2.73
N LYS A 38 10.48 4.61 -1.96
CA LYS A 38 11.53 5.40 -1.29
C LYS A 38 12.42 5.99 -2.38
N PRO A 39 12.39 7.32 -2.61
CA PRO A 39 13.30 7.91 -3.55
C PRO A 39 14.67 7.88 -2.87
N ASN A 40 15.53 6.93 -3.26
CA ASN A 40 16.93 7.07 -2.98
C ASN A 40 17.43 8.23 -3.84
N GLY A 41 17.30 9.43 -3.31
CA GLY A 41 17.94 10.63 -3.79
C GLY A 41 19.45 10.46 -3.68
N LYS A 42 20.05 9.91 -4.73
CA LYS A 42 21.45 10.17 -5.09
C LYS A 42 21.55 10.37 -6.60
N ARG A 43 20.97 11.48 -7.05
CA ARG A 43 21.51 12.20 -8.22
C ARG A 43 22.68 13.01 -7.66
N SER A 44 23.90 12.50 -7.78
CA SER A 44 25.11 13.25 -7.42
C SER A 44 26.15 13.08 -8.51
N LYS A 45 26.25 14.16 -9.28
CA LYS A 45 27.33 14.76 -10.06
C LYS A 45 28.32 13.86 -10.79
#